data_AF-A0A396YZ66-F1
#
_entry.id   AF-A0A396YZ66-F1
#
_cell.length_a   1.000
_cell.length_b   1.000
_cell.length_c   1.000
_cell.angle_alpha   90.00
_cell.angle_beta   90.00
_cell.angle_gamma   90.00
#
_symmetry.space_group_name_H-M   'P 1'
#
loop_
_entity.id
_entity.type
_entity.pdbx_description
1 polymer ?
#
loop_
_entity_poly.entity_id
_entity_poly.type
_entity_poly.pdbx_seq_one_letter_code
_entity_poly.pdbx_strand_id
1 'polypeptide(L)'
;MQVSFLIDWKREFFRKIFYFLFVLVLFGFFTPAFSVSEEEEERLLEKALVESAVTPAQKLAVANYLKATAIAKRNRANELRELAKLSRGEKFLHAQARKEKLHRMAESLERQADRHEATLKELPTQNH
;
A
#
# COMPACT_ATOMS: atom_id res chain seq x y z
N MET A 1 -54.79 20.30 18.72
CA MET A 1 -53.88 20.79 17.66
C MET A 1 -52.39 20.56 17.94
N GLN A 2 -51.92 20.46 19.20
CA GLN A 2 -50.47 20.35 19.49
C GLN A 2 -49.81 19.00 19.13
N VAL A 3 -50.57 17.91 19.08
CA VAL A 3 -50.02 16.55 18.87
C VAL A 3 -49.54 16.31 17.42
N SER A 4 -50.18 16.95 16.43
CA SER A 4 -49.82 16.81 15.00
C SER A 4 -48.45 17.40 14.69
N PHE A 5 -48.12 18.55 15.29
CA PHE A 5 -46.86 19.26 15.07
C PHE A 5 -45.64 18.45 15.54
N LEU A 6 -45.76 17.76 16.68
CA LEU A 6 -44.70 16.91 17.22
C LEU A 6 -44.42 15.69 16.33
N ILE A 7 -45.45 15.12 15.70
CA ILE A 7 -45.34 13.93 14.84
C ILE A 7 -44.67 14.31 13.51
N ASP A 8 -45.06 15.44 12.91
CA ASP A 8 -44.44 15.94 11.68
C ASP A 8 -42.98 16.38 11.90
N TRP A 9 -42.69 17.03 13.04
CA TRP A 9 -41.33 17.40 13.40
C TRP A 9 -40.41 16.18 13.58
N LYS A 10 -40.90 15.13 14.25
CA LYS A 10 -40.16 13.87 14.40
C LYS A 10 -39.90 13.21 13.05
N ARG A 11 -40.90 13.20 12.16
CA ARG A 11 -40.80 12.60 10.83
C ARG A 11 -39.76 13.30 9.95
N GLU A 12 -39.77 14.63 9.91
CA GLU A 12 -38.79 15.42 9.16
C GLU A 12 -37.36 15.29 9.73
N PHE A 13 -37.24 15.22 11.06
CA PHE A 13 -35.97 14.99 11.73
C PHE A 13 -35.37 13.62 11.39
N PHE A 14 -36.19 12.54 11.46
CA PHE A 14 -35.75 11.20 11.07
C PHE A 14 -35.42 11.10 9.58
N ARG A 15 -36.16 11.78 8.71
CA ARG A 15 -35.86 11.81 7.26
C ARG A 15 -34.50 12.45 7.00
N LYS A 16 -34.19 13.57 7.66
CA LYS A 16 -32.88 14.24 7.54
C LYS A 16 -31.73 13.39 8.07
N ILE A 17 -31.92 12.72 9.22
CA ILE A 17 -30.93 11.79 9.77
C ILE A 17 -30.68 10.63 8.83
N PHE A 18 -31.74 10.04 8.27
CA PHE A 18 -31.61 8.92 7.34
C PHE A 18 -30.88 9.33 6.06
N TYR A 19 -31.19 10.51 5.50
CA TYR A 19 -30.43 11.06 4.38
C TYR A 19 -28.97 11.31 4.73
N PHE A 20 -28.68 11.86 5.91
CA PHE A 20 -27.31 12.10 6.35
C PHE A 20 -26.52 10.80 6.53
N LEU A 21 -27.14 9.78 7.15
CA LEU A 21 -26.57 8.43 7.27
C LEU A 21 -26.33 7.78 5.91
N PHE A 22 -27.29 7.91 4.99
CA PHE A 22 -27.17 7.39 3.63
C PHE A 22 -26.00 8.05 2.88
N VAL A 23 -25.86 9.38 2.99
CA VAL A 23 -24.72 10.10 2.42
C VAL A 23 -23.41 9.65 3.08
N LEU A 24 -23.35 9.49 4.40
CA LEU A 24 -22.16 8.98 5.11
C LEU A 24 -21.76 7.58 4.66
N VAL A 25 -22.72 6.68 4.46
CA VAL A 25 -22.47 5.32 3.96
C VAL A 25 -21.96 5.36 2.53
N LEU A 26 -22.54 6.20 1.66
CA LEU A 26 -22.01 6.38 0.31
C LEU A 26 -20.57 6.92 0.35
N PHE A 27 -20.30 7.99 1.09
CA PHE A 27 -18.94 8.54 1.19
C PHE A 27 -17.95 7.53 1.78
N GLY A 28 -18.33 6.77 2.81
CA GLY A 28 -17.48 5.73 3.41
C GLY A 28 -17.28 4.49 2.53
N PHE A 29 -18.18 4.23 1.58
CA PHE A 29 -18.08 3.11 0.64
C PHE A 29 -17.33 3.48 -0.65
N PHE A 30 -17.31 4.77 -1.01
CA PHE A 30 -16.59 5.29 -2.20
C PHE A 30 -15.17 5.80 -1.90
N THR A 31 -14.78 5.99 -0.64
CA THR A 31 -13.39 6.31 -0.26
C THR A 31 -12.32 5.32 -0.71
N PRO A 32 -12.52 3.98 -0.76
CA PRO A 32 -11.45 3.07 -1.19
C PRO A 32 -11.14 3.15 -2.69
N ALA A 33 -11.93 3.88 -3.49
CA ALA A 33 -11.64 4.06 -4.93
C ALA A 33 -10.47 5.03 -5.19
N PHE A 34 -10.06 5.80 -4.19
CA PHE A 34 -8.92 6.74 -4.26
C PHE A 34 -7.73 6.30 -3.40
N SER A 35 -7.71 5.06 -2.90
CA SER A 35 -6.45 4.50 -2.40
C SER A 35 -5.59 4.11 -3.61
N VAL A 36 -4.86 5.09 -4.15
CA VAL A 36 -3.64 4.78 -4.90
C VAL A 36 -2.85 3.85 -4.01
N SER A 37 -2.56 2.64 -4.51
CA SER A 37 -1.78 1.68 -3.76
C SER A 37 -0.49 2.37 -3.31
N GLU A 38 -0.06 2.21 -2.06
CA GLU A 38 1.22 2.75 -1.59
C GLU A 38 2.37 2.40 -2.56
N GLU A 39 2.24 1.27 -3.28
CA GLU A 39 3.17 0.84 -4.34
C GLU A 39 3.15 1.74 -5.60
N GLU A 40 1.99 2.24 -5.99
CA GLU A 40 1.85 3.17 -7.13
C GLU A 40 2.35 4.57 -6.77
N GLU A 41 2.10 5.03 -5.54
CA GLU A 41 2.62 6.31 -5.06
C GLU A 41 4.16 6.27 -4.94
N GLU A 42 4.72 5.21 -4.36
CA GLU A 42 6.18 4.99 -4.27
C GLU A 42 6.79 4.95 -5.68
N ARG A 43 6.14 4.27 -6.64
CA ARG A 43 6.59 4.22 -8.03
C ARG A 43 6.58 5.59 -8.73
N LEU A 44 5.54 6.39 -8.50
CA LEU A 44 5.43 7.73 -9.08
C LEU A 44 6.47 8.68 -8.48
N LEU A 45 6.72 8.57 -7.18
CA LEU A 45 7.79 9.30 -6.49
C LEU A 45 9.18 8.89 -6.99
N GLU A 46 9.46 7.59 -7.11
CA GLU A 46 10.73 7.08 -7.63
C GLU A 46 10.97 7.54 -9.08
N LYS A 47 9.93 7.53 -9.92
CA LYS A 47 10.01 8.02 -11.30
C LYS A 47 10.31 9.52 -11.35
N ALA A 48 9.64 10.32 -10.52
CA ALA A 48 9.90 11.75 -10.42
C ALA A 48 11.32 12.05 -9.88
N LEU A 49 11.82 11.23 -8.96
CA LEU A 49 13.19 11.31 -8.42
C LEU A 49 14.24 11.02 -9.51
N VAL A 50 14.03 9.99 -10.32
CA VAL A 50 14.92 9.66 -11.44
C VAL A 50 14.86 10.73 -12.53
N GLU A 51 13.68 11.25 -12.85
CA GLU A 51 13.49 12.26 -13.90
C GLU A 51 14.02 13.64 -13.49
N SER A 52 13.96 13.97 -12.19
CA SER A 52 14.51 15.23 -11.64
C SER A 52 16.03 15.20 -11.41
N ALA A 53 16.67 14.02 -11.43
CA ALA A 53 18.10 13.88 -11.20
C ALA A 53 18.92 14.27 -12.45
N VAL A 54 19.21 15.57 -12.58
CA VAL A 54 19.95 16.11 -13.73
C VAL A 54 21.47 16.01 -13.54
N THR A 55 21.97 16.13 -12.31
CA THR A 55 23.43 16.12 -12.02
C THR A 55 23.97 14.71 -11.74
N PRO A 56 25.26 14.42 -12.06
CA PRO A 56 25.85 13.09 -11.83
C PRO A 56 25.88 12.70 -10.34
N ALA A 57 26.08 13.66 -9.43
CA ALA A 57 26.02 13.42 -7.99
C ALA A 57 24.61 13.03 -7.51
N GLN A 58 23.56 13.66 -8.06
CA GLN A 58 22.18 13.30 -7.76
C GLN A 58 21.82 11.92 -8.33
N LYS A 59 22.28 11.59 -9.54
CA LYS A 59 22.08 10.25 -10.13
C LYS A 59 22.71 9.15 -9.27
N LEU A 60 23.90 9.40 -8.73
CA LEU A 60 24.58 8.46 -7.82
C LEU A 60 23.84 8.32 -6.48
N ALA A 61 23.31 9.42 -5.94
CA ALA A 61 22.48 9.40 -4.73
C ALA A 61 21.17 8.61 -4.95
N VAL A 62 20.49 8.82 -6.07
CA VAL A 62 19.28 8.06 -6.46
C VAL A 62 19.61 6.58 -6.67
N ALA A 63 20.74 6.26 -7.30
CA ALA A 63 21.18 4.87 -7.45
C ALA A 63 21.45 4.19 -6.10
N ASN A 64 22.10 4.88 -5.16
CA ASN A 64 22.33 4.36 -3.81
C ASN A 64 21.03 4.21 -3.02
N TYR A 65 20.08 5.14 -3.18
CA TYR A 65 18.76 5.05 -2.59
C TYR A 65 18.00 3.83 -3.09
N LEU A 66 17.89 3.63 -4.41
CA LEU A 66 17.23 2.46 -5.01
C LEU A 66 17.89 1.15 -4.60
N LYS A 67 19.21 1.14 -4.47
CA LYS A 67 19.95 -0.02 -3.97
C LYS A 67 19.62 -0.31 -2.50
N ALA A 68 19.57 0.72 -1.66
CA ALA A 68 19.22 0.57 -0.25
C ALA A 68 17.76 0.10 -0.07
N THR A 69 16.82 0.62 -0.86
CA THR A 69 15.41 0.19 -0.82
C THR A 69 15.25 -1.24 -1.30
N ALA A 70 15.95 -1.66 -2.36
CA ALA A 70 15.96 -3.06 -2.82
C ALA A 70 16.47 -4.02 -1.73
N ILE A 71 17.56 -3.65 -1.04
CA ILE A 71 18.11 -4.45 0.08
C ILE A 71 17.11 -4.49 1.25
N ALA A 72 16.50 -3.36 1.61
CA ALA A 72 15.51 -3.31 2.67
C ALA A 72 14.27 -4.18 2.36
N LYS A 73 13.77 -4.15 1.12
CA LYS A 73 12.65 -5.00 0.67
C LYS A 73 13.02 -6.49 0.71
N ARG A 74 14.24 -6.87 0.33
CA ARG A 74 14.75 -8.26 0.46
C ARG A 74 14.90 -8.69 1.92
N ASN A 75 15.41 -7.84 2.79
CA ASN A 75 15.52 -8.16 4.22
C ASN A 75 14.13 -8.39 4.83
N ARG A 76 13.16 -7.53 4.50
CA ARG A 76 11.77 -7.71 4.95
C ARG A 76 11.12 -8.98 4.40
N ALA A 77 11.42 -9.36 3.16
CA ALA A 77 10.99 -10.64 2.59
C ALA A 77 11.58 -11.84 3.37
N ASN A 78 12.85 -11.76 3.74
CA ASN A 78 13.51 -12.79 4.56
C ASN A 78 12.91 -12.87 5.97
N GLU A 79 12.64 -11.74 6.62
CA GLU A 79 11.93 -11.70 7.91
C GLU A 79 10.56 -12.37 7.82
N LEU A 80 9.79 -12.10 6.75
CA LEU A 80 8.50 -12.76 6.52
C LEU A 80 8.64 -14.27 6.32
N ARG A 81 9.73 -14.74 5.68
CA ARG A 81 10.03 -16.18 5.58
C ARG A 81 10.39 -16.79 6.92
N GLU A 82 11.16 -16.10 7.75
CA GLU A 82 11.48 -16.56 9.11
C GLU A 82 10.23 -16.62 9.99
N LEU A 83 9.35 -15.61 9.92
CA LEU A 83 8.04 -15.63 10.57
C LEU A 83 7.17 -16.80 10.08
N ALA A 84 7.23 -17.11 8.77
CA ALA A 84 6.53 -18.25 8.19
C ALA A 84 7.09 -19.60 8.68
N LYS A 85 8.38 -19.69 9.02
CA LYS A 85 9.01 -20.88 9.64
C LYS A 85 8.64 -21.03 11.11
N LEU A 86 8.47 -19.92 11.83
CA LEU A 86 8.12 -19.88 13.25
C LEU A 86 6.64 -20.15 13.55
N SER A 87 5.76 -20.13 12.55
CA SER A 87 4.36 -20.50 12.69
C SER A 87 4.20 -22.02 12.91
N ARG A 88 4.47 -22.48 14.14
CA ARG A 88 4.19 -23.85 14.61
C ARG A 88 3.27 -23.75 15.83
N GLY A 89 1.99 -24.11 15.69
CA GLY A 89 1.07 -24.17 16.84
C GLY A 89 -0.43 -24.08 16.54
N GLU A 90 -0.85 -23.58 15.37
CA GLU A 90 -2.27 -23.51 15.00
C GLU A 90 -2.70 -24.75 14.18
N LYS A 91 -4.02 -25.02 14.12
CA LYS A 91 -4.64 -26.08 13.30
C LYS A 91 -3.96 -26.12 11.92
N PHE A 92 -3.43 -27.28 11.53
CA PHE A 92 -2.52 -27.48 10.38
C PHE A 92 -2.93 -26.70 9.11
N LEU A 93 -4.22 -26.69 8.77
CA LEU A 93 -4.76 -25.99 7.60
C LEU A 93 -4.64 -24.46 7.68
N HIS A 94 -4.88 -23.88 8.86
CA HIS A 94 -4.71 -22.43 9.08
C HIS A 94 -3.24 -22.04 9.10
N ALA A 95 -2.38 -22.86 9.70
CA ALA A 95 -0.94 -22.66 9.69
C ALA A 95 -0.37 -22.70 8.26
N GLN A 96 -0.84 -23.65 7.43
CA GLN A 96 -0.43 -23.78 6.03
C GLN A 96 -0.91 -22.59 5.18
N ALA A 97 -2.17 -22.17 5.31
CA ALA A 97 -2.70 -21.01 4.59
C ALA A 97 -1.97 -19.71 4.98
N ARG A 98 -1.63 -19.53 6.26
CA ARG A 98 -0.88 -18.38 6.75
C ARG A 98 0.56 -18.39 6.25
N LYS A 99 1.21 -19.56 6.27
CA LYS A 99 2.56 -19.75 5.72
C LYS A 99 2.60 -19.42 4.23
N GLU A 100 1.63 -19.90 3.47
CA GLU A 100 1.54 -19.63 2.03
C GLU A 100 1.29 -18.14 1.74
N LYS A 101 0.43 -17.48 2.52
CA LYS A 101 0.23 -16.02 2.42
C LYS A 101 1.53 -15.25 2.67
N LEU A 102 2.27 -15.60 3.72
CA LEU A 102 3.56 -14.96 4.03
C LEU A 102 4.60 -15.21 2.92
N HIS A 103 4.60 -16.41 2.32
CA HIS A 103 5.50 -16.74 1.22
C HIS A 103 5.18 -15.93 -0.04
N ARG A 104 3.89 -15.81 -0.39
CA ARG A 104 3.46 -14.97 -1.52
C ARG A 104 3.83 -13.50 -1.33
N MET A 105 3.72 -12.98 -0.09
CA MET A 105 4.14 -11.62 0.24
C MET A 105 5.67 -11.44 0.16
N ALA A 106 6.45 -12.44 0.54
CA ALA A 106 7.90 -12.41 0.38
C ALA A 106 8.30 -12.42 -1.11
N GLU A 107 7.64 -13.25 -1.91
CA GLU A 107 7.90 -13.37 -3.35
C GLU A 107 7.50 -12.10 -4.13
N SER A 108 6.42 -11.42 -3.72
CA SER A 108 6.06 -10.13 -4.32
C SER A 108 7.09 -9.04 -4.02
N LEU A 109 7.63 -9.01 -2.79
CA LEU A 109 8.70 -8.07 -2.40
C LEU A 109 10.01 -8.34 -3.15
N GLU A 110 10.37 -9.60 -3.39
CA GLU A 110 11.54 -9.95 -4.21
C GLU A 110 11.38 -9.49 -5.66
N ARG A 111 10.22 -9.72 -6.27
CA ARG A 111 9.94 -9.21 -7.64
C ARG A 111 9.98 -7.69 -7.71
N GLN A 112 9.68 -6.97 -6.62
CA GLN A 112 9.86 -5.52 -6.56
C GLN A 112 11.34 -5.15 -6.48
N ALA A 113 12.12 -5.82 -5.63
CA ALA A 113 13.56 -5.60 -5.53
C ALA A 113 14.29 -5.89 -6.85
N ASP A 114 13.92 -6.98 -7.54
CA ASP A 114 14.52 -7.34 -8.84
C ASP A 114 14.20 -6.31 -9.93
N ARG A 115 13.01 -5.70 -9.88
CA ARG A 115 12.64 -4.58 -10.77
C ARG A 115 13.48 -3.33 -10.47
N HIS A 116 13.68 -3.01 -9.20
CA HIS A 116 14.56 -1.90 -8.80
C HIS A 116 16.01 -2.12 -9.23
N GLU A 117 16.51 -3.36 -9.14
CA GLU A 117 17.82 -3.72 -9.68
C GLU A 117 17.89 -3.67 -11.21
N ALA A 118 16.81 -4.00 -11.91
CA ALA A 118 16.73 -3.84 -13.37
C ALA A 118 16.76 -2.36 -13.78
N THR A 119 16.00 -1.50 -13.10
CA THR A 119 16.02 -0.04 -13.31
C THR A 119 17.38 0.56 -13.02
N LEU A 120 18.10 0.06 -12.00
CA LEU A 120 19.49 0.44 -11.72
C LEU A 120 20.46 0.07 -12.85
N LYS A 121 20.24 -1.04 -13.56
CA LYS A 121 21.07 -1.44 -14.72
C LYS A 121 20.80 -0.58 -15.96
N GLU A 122 19.59 -0.06 -16.09
CA GLU A 122 19.19 0.83 -17.19
C GLU A 122 19.60 2.29 -16.97
N LEU A 123 19.79 2.70 -15.70
CA LEU A 123 20.38 3.99 -15.37
C LEU A 123 21.83 4.03 -15.89
N PRO A 124 22.18 4.96 -16.80
CA PRO A 124 23.55 5.13 -17.23
C PRO A 124 24.33 5.76 -16.07
N THR A 125 24.84 4.92 -15.17
CA THR A 125 25.99 5.29 -14.35
C THR A 125 27.17 5.34 -15.32
N GLN A 126 27.40 6.53 -15.90
CA GLN A 126 28.65 6.81 -16.60
C GLN A 126 29.79 6.61 -15.59
N ASN A 127 30.36 5.41 -15.60
CA ASN A 127 31.74 5.21 -15.21
C ASN A 127 32.56 5.85 -16.34
N HIS A 128 33.06 7.05 -16.10
CA HIS A 128 34.22 7.57 -16.81
C HIS A 128 35.23 8.13 -15.82
#